data_AF-A0A976PK51-F1
#
_entry.id   AF-A0A976PK51-F1
#
_cell.length_a   1.000
_cell.length_b   1.000
_cell.length_c   1.000
_cell.angle_alpha   90.00
_cell.angle_beta   90.00
_cell.angle_gamma   90.00
#
_symmetry.space_group_name_H-M   'P 1'
#
loop_
_entity.id
_entity.type
_entity.pdbx_description
1 polymer ?
#
loop_
_entity_poly.entity_id
_entity_poly.type
_entity_poly.pdbx_seq_one_letter_code
_entity_poly.pdbx_strand_id
1 'polypeptide(L)'
;MIQRQMPMLGELKDRHCSVKDIQNCRTWRDAYKLAMFTYARPRRTETEWAEILGKSKGELNEIINGSARNRKPDPDWQSDIENLAHNDAITVYQAARKKGLLLCQRFDDEEAELEARLAELRAKKANSR
;
A
#
# COMPACT_ATOMS: atom_id res chain seq x y z
N MET A 1 -5.47 36.79 -6.29
CA MET A 1 -4.76 35.51 -6.46
C MET A 1 -3.66 35.43 -5.42
N ILE A 2 -3.81 34.61 -4.38
CA ILE A 2 -2.68 34.25 -3.50
C ILE A 2 -2.82 32.76 -3.25
N GLN A 3 -2.04 31.97 -4.00
CA GLN A 3 -1.83 30.55 -3.74
C GLN A 3 -1.18 30.43 -2.35
N ARG A 4 -1.94 29.96 -1.37
CA ARG A 4 -1.39 29.40 -0.13
C ARG A 4 -0.80 28.03 -0.46
N GLN A 5 0.39 28.01 -1.05
CA GLN A 5 1.21 26.80 -1.06
C GLN A 5 1.72 26.57 0.36
N MET A 6 1.39 25.41 0.92
CA MET A 6 1.78 24.98 2.26
C MET A 6 3.32 24.78 2.32
N PRO A 7 4.03 25.33 3.32
CA PRO A 7 5.47 25.16 3.48
C PRO A 7 5.78 23.88 4.29
N MET A 8 5.47 22.71 3.73
CA MET A 8 5.81 21.39 4.30
C MET A 8 6.31 20.41 3.22
N LEU A 9 6.82 20.92 2.10
CA LEU A 9 7.36 20.13 0.98
C LEU A 9 8.86 20.36 0.76
N GLY A 10 9.51 21.16 1.61
CA GLY A 10 10.89 21.63 1.42
C GLY A 10 12.00 20.67 1.86
N GLU A 11 11.71 19.68 2.73
CA GLU A 11 12.73 18.79 3.33
C GLU A 11 12.63 17.32 2.88
N LEU A 12 11.88 17.05 1.81
CA LEU A 12 11.62 15.70 1.30
C LEU A 12 12.26 15.44 -0.07
N LYS A 13 13.45 16.00 -0.33
CA LYS A 13 13.99 16.07 -1.68
C LYS A 13 14.49 14.75 -2.30
N ASP A 14 14.56 13.63 -1.58
CA ASP A 14 15.02 12.35 -2.15
C ASP A 14 14.25 11.12 -1.60
N ARG A 15 12.94 11.22 -1.36
CA ARG A 15 12.14 10.01 -1.01
C ARG A 15 11.71 9.30 -2.30
N HIS A 16 12.46 8.25 -2.64
CA HIS A 16 12.37 7.54 -3.92
C HIS A 16 11.39 6.34 -3.85
N CYS A 17 10.14 6.52 -4.25
CA CYS A 17 9.28 5.39 -4.64
C CYS A 17 8.43 5.73 -5.87
N SER A 18 8.15 4.72 -6.71
CA SER A 18 7.25 4.89 -7.87
C SER A 18 5.80 4.89 -7.41
N VAL A 19 5.10 6.00 -7.63
CA VAL A 19 3.64 6.10 -7.38
C VAL A 19 2.88 5.00 -8.13
N LYS A 20 3.34 4.60 -9.32
CA LYS A 20 2.72 3.54 -10.12
C LYS A 20 2.81 2.19 -9.41
N ASP A 21 3.94 1.87 -8.79
CA ASP A 21 4.10 0.59 -8.09
C ASP A 21 3.23 0.56 -6.84
N ILE A 22 3.14 1.70 -6.13
CA ILE A 22 2.26 1.85 -4.97
C ILE A 22 0.78 1.69 -5.34
N GLN A 23 0.33 2.24 -6.47
CA GLN A 23 -1.05 2.09 -6.94
C GLN A 23 -1.44 0.62 -7.20
N ASN A 24 -0.46 -0.23 -7.52
CA ASN A 24 -0.66 -1.67 -7.74
C ASN A 24 -0.66 -2.50 -6.45
N CYS A 25 -0.27 -1.92 -5.30
CA CYS A 25 -0.31 -2.62 -4.02
C CYS A 25 -1.76 -2.93 -3.63
N ARG A 26 -2.04 -4.20 -3.34
CA ARG A 26 -3.37 -4.65 -2.89
C ARG A 26 -3.47 -4.61 -1.38
N THR A 27 -2.38 -4.91 -0.70
CA THR A 27 -2.32 -5.05 0.76
C THR A 27 -1.19 -4.21 1.35
N TRP A 28 -1.24 -4.00 2.67
CA TRP A 28 -0.12 -3.38 3.39
C TRP A 28 1.19 -4.11 3.13
N ARG A 29 1.16 -5.44 3.05
CA ARG A 29 2.34 -6.28 2.83
C ARG A 29 3.06 -5.97 1.54
N ASP A 30 2.30 -5.69 0.47
CA ASP A 30 2.88 -5.32 -0.81
C ASP A 30 3.68 -4.02 -0.67
N ALA A 31 3.15 -3.05 0.09
CA ALA A 31 3.85 -1.81 0.40
C ALA A 31 5.11 -2.04 1.26
N TYR A 32 5.04 -2.89 2.30
CA TYR A 32 6.23 -3.26 3.10
C TYR A 32 7.29 -3.96 2.26
N LYS A 33 6.90 -4.90 1.38
CA LYS A 33 7.83 -5.57 0.47
C LYS A 33 8.49 -4.60 -0.49
N LEU A 34 7.71 -3.68 -1.06
CA LEU A 34 8.26 -2.64 -1.93
C LEU A 34 9.26 -1.77 -1.17
N ALA A 35 8.92 -1.32 0.05
CA ALA A 35 9.79 -0.52 0.87
C ALA A 35 11.11 -1.25 1.21
N MET A 36 11.02 -2.49 1.68
CA MET A 36 12.15 -3.26 2.22
C MET A 36 13.01 -3.93 1.15
N PHE A 37 12.42 -4.43 0.08
CA PHE A 37 13.11 -5.30 -0.89
C PHE A 37 13.28 -4.67 -2.27
N THR A 38 12.47 -3.67 -2.63
CA THR A 38 12.53 -3.02 -3.94
C THR A 38 13.22 -1.66 -3.87
N TYR A 39 12.79 -0.81 -2.94
CA TYR A 39 13.24 0.57 -2.81
C TYR A 39 14.33 0.79 -1.78
N ALA A 40 14.58 -0.18 -0.90
CA ALA A 40 15.59 -0.06 0.13
C ALA A 40 16.99 0.24 -0.44
N ARG A 41 17.60 1.29 0.08
CA ARG A 41 19.01 1.63 -0.16
C ARG A 41 19.70 1.87 1.18
N PRO A 42 20.68 1.05 1.58
CA PRO A 42 21.24 -0.10 0.86
C PRO A 42 20.25 -1.27 0.74
N ARG A 43 20.48 -2.13 -0.27
CA ARG A 43 19.74 -3.40 -0.39
C ARG A 43 20.15 -4.31 0.77
N ARG A 44 19.15 -4.94 1.38
CA ARG A 44 19.31 -5.87 2.50
C ARG A 44 18.56 -7.15 2.22
N THR A 45 19.11 -8.25 2.69
CA THR A 45 18.48 -9.58 2.71
C THR A 45 17.38 -9.63 3.76
N GLU A 46 16.51 -10.63 3.64
CA GLU A 46 15.45 -10.88 4.63
C GLU A 46 16.02 -11.13 6.03
N THR A 47 17.18 -11.79 6.14
CA THR A 47 17.85 -12.05 7.42
C THR A 47 18.33 -10.75 8.07
N GLU A 48 18.98 -9.87 7.31
CA GLU A 48 19.44 -8.56 7.81
C GLU A 48 18.26 -7.69 8.24
N TRP A 49 17.16 -7.71 7.49
CA TRP A 49 15.93 -7.03 7.90
C TRP A 49 15.35 -7.59 9.20
N ALA A 50 15.34 -8.91 9.37
CA ALA A 50 14.84 -9.52 10.60
C ALA A 50 15.71 -9.14 11.80
N GLU A 51 17.04 -9.17 11.64
CA GLU A 51 17.99 -8.78 12.68
C GLU A 51 17.82 -7.31 13.11
N ILE A 52 17.72 -6.39 12.15
CA ILE A 52 17.54 -4.96 12.45
C ILE A 52 16.22 -4.70 13.18
N LEU A 53 15.17 -5.44 12.80
CA LEU A 53 13.85 -5.34 13.44
C LEU A 53 13.76 -6.13 14.75
N GLY A 54 14.85 -6.77 15.21
CA GLY A 54 14.88 -7.57 16.44
C GLY A 54 13.97 -8.80 16.38
N LYS A 55 13.88 -9.44 15.21
CA LYS A 55 13.03 -10.59 14.93
C LYS A 55 13.80 -11.76 14.34
N SER A 56 13.24 -12.95 14.51
CA SER A 56 13.62 -14.09 13.69
C SER A 56 13.13 -13.90 12.24
N LYS A 57 13.83 -14.55 11.30
CA LYS A 57 13.39 -14.62 9.91
C LYS A 57 11.96 -15.19 9.77
N GLY A 58 11.62 -16.17 10.60
CA GLY A 58 10.29 -16.77 10.63
C GLY A 58 9.20 -15.75 10.99
N GLU A 59 9.41 -14.97 12.04
CA GLU A 59 8.48 -13.92 12.47
C GLU A 59 8.34 -12.81 11.41
N LEU A 60 9.45 -12.37 10.81
CA LEU A 60 9.40 -11.39 9.72
C LEU A 60 8.59 -11.94 8.53
N ASN A 61 8.84 -13.19 8.16
CA ASN A 61 8.10 -13.86 7.09
C ASN A 61 6.61 -14.03 7.44
N GLU A 62 6.24 -14.32 8.68
CA GLU A 62 4.83 -14.36 9.09
C GLU A 62 4.15 -13.00 9.03
N ILE A 63 4.87 -11.93 9.35
CA ILE A 63 4.36 -10.55 9.28
C ILE A 63 4.14 -10.15 7.81
N ILE A 64 5.12 -10.45 6.94
CA ILE A 64 5.10 -10.06 5.54
C ILE A 64 4.23 -11.00 4.68
N ASN A 65 4.24 -12.30 4.96
CA ASN A 65 3.65 -13.36 4.12
C ASN A 65 2.58 -14.21 4.83
N GLY A 66 2.42 -14.14 6.16
CA GLY A 66 1.52 -15.01 6.95
C GLY A 66 0.03 -14.87 6.60
N SER A 67 -0.89 -15.51 7.30
CA SER A 67 -2.31 -15.56 6.87
C SER A 67 -3.14 -14.30 7.15
N ALA A 68 -2.67 -13.38 8.01
CA ALA A 68 -3.39 -12.17 8.42
C ALA A 68 -3.36 -11.07 7.33
N ARG A 69 -4.02 -11.29 6.19
CA ARG A 69 -3.97 -10.45 4.96
C ARG A 69 -4.19 -8.95 5.19
N ASN A 70 -4.79 -8.57 6.32
CA ASN A 70 -5.25 -7.21 6.60
C ASN A 70 -4.77 -6.61 7.92
N ARG A 71 -3.85 -7.26 8.66
CA ARG A 71 -3.33 -6.63 9.87
C ARG A 71 -2.45 -5.45 9.45
N LYS A 72 -2.90 -4.23 9.75
CA LYS A 72 -2.03 -3.05 9.65
C LYS A 72 -0.84 -3.34 10.56
N PRO A 73 0.40 -3.36 10.04
CA PRO A 73 1.55 -3.57 10.89
C PRO A 73 1.70 -2.39 11.85
N ASP A 74 2.44 -2.63 12.92
CA ASP A 74 2.65 -1.67 14.00
C ASP A 74 3.11 -0.31 13.43
N PRO A 75 2.47 0.82 13.79
CA PRO A 75 2.89 2.15 13.34
C PRO A 75 4.36 2.49 13.64
N ASP A 76 4.93 1.93 14.70
CA ASP A 76 6.33 2.16 15.06
C ASP A 76 7.26 1.54 13.99
N TRP A 77 6.86 0.39 13.44
CA TRP A 77 7.64 -0.31 12.41
C TRP A 77 7.62 0.39 11.07
N GLN A 78 6.52 1.07 10.74
CA GLN A 78 6.42 1.82 9.49
C GLN A 78 7.53 2.86 9.42
N SER A 79 7.69 3.65 10.49
CA SER A 79 8.69 4.72 10.55
C SER A 79 10.10 4.16 10.51
N ASP A 80 10.36 3.08 11.28
CA ASP A 80 11.68 2.44 11.32
C ASP A 80 12.07 1.88 9.95
N ILE A 81 11.17 1.15 9.29
CA ILE A 81 11.42 0.56 7.96
C ILE A 81 11.67 1.65 6.92
N GLU A 82 10.86 2.70 6.89
CA GLU A 82 11.04 3.81 5.94
C GLU A 82 12.36 4.56 6.15
N ASN A 83 12.72 4.80 7.41
CA ASN A 83 13.99 5.43 7.78
C ASN A 83 15.18 4.55 7.38
N LEU A 84 15.13 3.25 7.69
CA LEU A 84 16.19 2.29 7.39
C LEU A 84 16.33 2.02 5.89
N ALA A 85 15.21 2.01 5.16
CA ALA A 85 15.16 1.77 3.73
C ALA A 85 15.36 3.06 2.90
N HIS A 86 15.40 4.22 3.55
CA HIS A 86 15.53 5.54 2.94
C HIS A 86 14.48 5.79 1.84
N ASN A 87 13.21 5.46 2.12
CA ASN A 87 12.08 5.71 1.21
C ASN A 87 10.78 5.99 1.99
N ASP A 88 9.71 6.33 1.27
CA ASP A 88 8.38 6.65 1.81
C ASP A 88 7.27 5.76 1.24
N ALA A 89 7.61 4.56 0.76
CA ALA A 89 6.66 3.69 0.07
C ALA A 89 5.42 3.35 0.92
N ILE A 90 5.57 3.16 2.24
CA ILE A 90 4.47 2.76 3.12
C ILE A 90 3.56 3.97 3.41
N THR A 91 4.14 5.15 3.60
CA THR A 91 3.45 6.41 3.81
C THR A 91 2.69 6.84 2.56
N VAL A 92 3.29 6.72 1.38
CA VAL A 92 2.63 6.98 0.10
C VAL A 92 1.47 5.99 -0.12
N TYR A 93 1.66 4.70 0.21
CA TYR A 93 0.59 3.70 0.17
C TYR A 93 -0.56 4.04 1.12
N GLN A 94 -0.27 4.44 2.36
CA GLN A 94 -1.29 4.84 3.33
C GLN A 94 -2.12 6.02 2.82
N ALA A 95 -1.46 7.03 2.24
CA ALA A 95 -2.11 8.19 1.67
C ALA A 95 -2.99 7.81 0.46
N ALA A 96 -2.49 6.95 -0.43
CA ALA A 96 -3.24 6.46 -1.59
C ALA A 96 -4.48 5.66 -1.17
N ARG A 97 -4.34 4.74 -0.22
CA ARG A 97 -5.44 3.93 0.32
C ARG A 97 -6.53 4.80 0.94
N LYS A 98 -6.17 5.79 1.76
CA LYS A 98 -7.12 6.71 2.40
C LYS A 98 -7.90 7.54 1.38
N LYS A 99 -7.28 7.84 0.24
CA LYS A 99 -7.89 8.60 -0.86
C LYS A 99 -8.64 7.74 -1.89
N GLY A 100 -8.67 6.41 -1.74
CA GLY A 100 -9.30 5.54 -2.74
C GLY A 100 -8.53 5.44 -4.06
N LEU A 101 -7.22 5.71 -4.05
CA LEU A 101 -6.39 5.80 -5.26
C LEU A 101 -5.69 4.49 -5.63
N LEU A 102 -5.86 3.43 -4.85
CA LEU A 102 -5.32 2.11 -5.18
C LEU A 102 -6.17 1.46 -6.27
N LEU A 103 -5.55 0.75 -7.20
CA LEU A 103 -6.27 0.11 -8.30
C LEU A 103 -7.25 -0.95 -7.79
N CYS A 104 -6.90 -1.70 -6.74
CA CYS A 104 -7.83 -2.67 -6.14
C CYS A 104 -9.15 -2.02 -5.71
N GLN A 105 -9.12 -0.80 -5.17
CA GLN A 105 -10.33 -0.10 -4.72
C GLN A 105 -11.21 0.32 -5.91
N ARG A 106 -10.58 0.68 -7.04
CA ARG A 106 -11.31 1.08 -8.25
C ARG A 106 -12.00 -0.11 -8.93
N PHE A 107 -11.35 -1.27 -8.95
CA PHE A 107 -11.93 -2.49 -9.52
C PHE A 107 -13.06 -3.05 -8.65
N ASP A 108 -12.95 -2.95 -7.31
CA ASP A 108 -14.03 -3.35 -6.41
C ASP A 108 -15.29 -2.48 -6.64
N ASP A 109 -15.11 -1.17 -6.84
CA ASP A 109 -16.20 -0.24 -7.14
C ASP A 109 -16.84 -0.52 -8.52
N GLU A 110 -16.01 -0.81 -9.53
CA GLU A 110 -16.46 -1.12 -10.90
C GLU A 110 -17.17 -2.49 -10.98
N GLU A 111 -16.70 -3.49 -10.23
CA GLU A 111 -17.34 -4.80 -10.13
C GLU A 111 -18.72 -4.68 -9.46
N ALA A 112 -18.83 -3.91 -8.39
CA ALA A 112 -20.11 -3.64 -7.72
C ALA A 112 -21.10 -2.91 -8.65
N GLU A 113 -20.63 -1.94 -9.44
CA GLU A 113 -21.47 -1.25 -10.42
C GLU A 113 -21.96 -2.18 -11.54
N LEU A 114 -21.08 -3.05 -12.04
CA LEU A 114 -21.41 -4.06 -13.05
C LEU A 114 -22.41 -5.10 -12.53
N GLU A 115 -22.27 -5.57 -11.29
CA GLU A 115 -23.22 -6.48 -10.65
C GLU A 115 -24.60 -5.82 -10.47
N ALA A 116 -24.64 -4.57 -10.01
CA ALA A 116 -25.89 -3.81 -9.88
C ALA A 116 -26.61 -3.67 -11.23
N ARG A 117 -25.85 -3.39 -12.30
CA ARG A 117 -26.40 -3.25 -13.65
C ARG A 117 -26.91 -4.57 -14.23
N LEU A 118 -26.23 -5.68 -13.95
CA LEU A 118 -26.71 -7.02 -14.29
C LEU A 118 -28.00 -7.39 -13.55
N ALA A 119 -28.10 -7.05 -12.27
CA ALA A 119 -29.32 -7.28 -11.48
C ALA A 119 -30.50 -6.48 -12.05
N GLU A 120 -30.28 -5.21 -12.42
CA GLU A 120 -31.29 -4.34 -13.00
C GLU A 120 -31.78 -4.87 -14.37
N LEU A 121 -30.87 -5.34 -15.23
CA LEU A 121 -31.21 -5.94 -16.52
C LEU A 121 -31.95 -7.27 -16.36
N ARG A 122 -31.58 -8.09 -15.38
CA ARG A 122 -32.31 -9.33 -15.04
C ARG A 122 -33.73 -9.02 -14.56
N ALA A 123 -33.91 -8.00 -13.73
CA ALA A 123 -35.22 -7.56 -13.26
C ALA A 123 -36.09 -7.03 -14.42
N LYS A 124 -35.52 -6.21 -15.32
CA LYS A 124 -36.21 -5.72 -16.53
C LYS A 124 -36.62 -6.86 -17.46
N LYS A 125 -35.78 -7.88 -17.63
CA LYS A 125 -36.10 -9.08 -18.42
C LYS A 125 -37.20 -9.93 -17.78
N ALA A 126 -37.24 -10.01 -16.44
CA ALA A 126 -38.28 -10.73 -15.71
C ALA A 126 -39.65 -10.02 -15.78
N ASN A 127 -39.67 -8.69 -15.72
CA ASN A 127 -40.90 -7.88 -15.84
C ASN A 127 -41.39 -7.67 -17.28
N SER A 128 -40.61 -8.09 -18.28
CA SER A 128 -40.97 -7.98 -19.70
C SER A 128 -41.53 -9.31 -20.28
N ARG A 129 -41.86 -10.27 -19.41
CA ARG A 129 -42.62 -11.49 -19.69
C ARG A 129 -43.98 -11.39 -19.03
#